data_AF-A0A3S2W0Z4-F1
#
_entry.id   AF-A0A3S2W0Z4-F1
#
_cell.length_a   1.000
_cell.length_b   1.000
_cell.length_c   1.000
_cell.angle_alpha   90.00
_cell.angle_beta   90.00
_cell.angle_gamma   90.00
#
_symmetry.space_group_name_H-M   'P 1'
#
loop_
_entity.id
_entity.type
_entity.pdbx_description
1 polymer ?
#
loop_
_entity_poly.entity_id
_entity_poly.type
_entity_poly.pdbx_seq_one_letter_code
_entity_poly.pdbx_strand_id
1 'polypeptide(L)' 'MAVYLVRLEAIPHNDNPVKAECVGAYVNCWVKADNMKIAFQTATEYVNNQGWEVISVEDQFEVQREI' A
#
# COMPACT_ATOMS: atom_id res chain seq x y z
N MET A 1 -17.48 -6.64 -5.90
CA MET A 1 -16.17 -6.02 -5.65
C MET A 1 -16.34 -4.55 -5.37
N ALA A 2 -15.89 -4.11 -4.21
CA ALA A 2 -15.81 -2.70 -3.86
C ALA A 2 -14.40 -2.16 -4.18
N VAL A 3 -14.20 -0.86 -4.02
CA VAL A 3 -12.88 -0.23 -4.04
C VAL A 3 -12.48 0.05 -2.60
N TYR A 4 -11.29 -0.35 -2.22
CA TYR A 4 -10.71 -0.09 -0.91
C TYR A 4 -9.53 0.86 -1.05
N LEU A 5 -9.37 1.78 -0.12
CA LEU A 5 -8.14 2.55 0.04
C LEU A 5 -7.34 1.91 1.17
N VAL A 6 -6.12 1.47 0.86
CA VAL A 6 -5.13 0.98 1.84
C VAL A 6 -4.00 1.99 1.91
N ARG A 7 -3.78 2.59 3.08
CA ARG A 7 -2.75 3.59 3.35
C ARG A 7 -1.64 2.94 4.16
N LEU A 8 -0.43 2.99 3.63
CA LEU A 8 0.74 2.28 4.13
C LEU A 8 1.89 3.25 4.34
N GLU A 9 2.75 2.94 5.30
CA GLU A 9 4.10 3.48 5.36
C GLU A 9 5.06 2.38 4.90
N ALA A 10 6.01 2.75 4.04
CA ALA A 10 6.98 1.81 3.51
C ALA A 10 8.38 2.42 3.43
N ILE A 11 9.39 1.57 3.54
CA ILE A 11 10.80 1.95 3.39
C ILE A 11 11.40 1.24 2.16
N PRO A 12 12.36 1.86 1.46
CA PRO A 12 12.99 1.18 0.33
C PRO A 12 13.81 -0.02 0.82
N HIS A 13 13.73 -1.12 0.08
CA HIS A 13 14.58 -2.29 0.31
C HIS A 13 16.07 -1.91 0.28
N ASN A 14 16.90 -2.72 0.93
CA ASN A 14 18.35 -2.44 1.03
C ASN A 14 19.07 -2.33 -0.33
N ASP A 15 18.56 -3.01 -1.35
CA ASP A 15 19.07 -3.03 -2.72
C ASP A 15 18.39 -2.00 -3.65
N ASN A 16 17.38 -1.27 -3.15
CA ASN A 16 16.70 -0.24 -3.92
C ASN A 16 17.59 1.03 -4.00
N PRO A 17 17.98 1.50 -5.20
CA PRO A 17 18.84 2.67 -5.35
C PRO A 17 18.29 3.94 -4.69
N VAL A 18 16.97 4.07 -4.59
CA VAL A 18 16.28 5.21 -3.97
C VAL A 18 16.58 5.31 -2.47
N LYS A 19 17.05 4.24 -1.82
CA LYS A 19 17.43 4.23 -0.40
C LYS A 19 18.51 5.25 -0.05
N ALA A 20 19.37 5.61 -1.01
CA ALA A 20 20.38 6.65 -0.80
C ALA A 20 19.76 8.06 -0.64
N GLU A 21 18.54 8.25 -1.13
CA GLU A 21 17.88 9.56 -1.23
C GLU A 21 16.64 9.67 -0.33
N CYS A 22 15.99 8.55 -0.01
CA CYS A 22 14.73 8.51 0.73
C CYS A 22 14.77 7.53 1.91
N VAL A 23 14.26 7.97 3.06
CA VAL A 23 14.13 7.14 4.26
C VAL A 23 12.87 6.29 4.27
N GLY A 24 11.84 6.71 3.52
CA GLY A 24 10.54 6.05 3.47
C GLY A 24 9.52 6.84 2.63
N ALA A 25 8.31 6.31 2.56
CA ALA A 25 7.20 6.88 1.81
C ALA A 25 5.85 6.53 2.44
N TYR A 26 4.87 7.42 2.26
CA TYR A 26 3.45 7.11 2.44
C TYR A 26 2.87 6.65 1.11
N VAL A 27 2.26 5.46 1.11
CA VAL A 27 1.74 4.80 -0.09
C VAL A 27 0.23 4.63 0.04
N ASN A 28 -0.50 5.11 -0.96
CA ASN A 28 -1.94 4.94 -1.05
C ASN A 28 -2.28 4.00 -2.20
N CYS A 29 -2.91 2.87 -1.89
CA CYS A 29 -3.36 1.88 -2.88
C CYS A 29 -4.88 1.87 -2.97
N TRP A 30 -5.43 2.23 -4.13
CA TRP A 30 -6.84 2.00 -4.46
C TRP A 30 -6.97 0.62 -5.09
N VAL A 31 -7.58 -0.30 -4.36
CA VAL A 31 -7.64 -1.71 -4.75
C VAL A 31 -9.08 -2.14 -4.94
N LYS A 32 -9.42 -2.65 -6.12
CA LYS A 32 -10.71 -3.29 -6.38
C LYS A 32 -10.63 -4.75 -5.91
N ALA A 33 -11.43 -5.14 -4.91
CA ALA A 33 -11.38 -6.47 -4.30
C ALA A 33 -12.75 -6.93 -3.79
N ASP A 34 -12.86 -8.21 -3.41
CA ASP A 34 -14.09 -8.76 -2.82
C ASP A 34 -14.27 -8.39 -1.34
N ASN A 35 -13.17 -8.12 -0.62
CA ASN A 35 -13.19 -7.66 0.77
C ASN A 35 -11.86 -6.97 1.13
N MET A 36 -11.83 -6.33 2.30
CA MET A 36 -10.66 -5.61 2.80
C MET A 36 -9.42 -6.50 2.95
N LYS A 37 -9.56 -7.77 3.35
CA LYS A 37 -8.42 -8.67 3.53
C LYS A 37 -7.69 -8.90 2.21
N ILE A 38 -8.43 -9.17 1.13
CA ILE A 38 -7.85 -9.36 -0.21
C ILE A 38 -7.23 -8.04 -0.71
N ALA A 39 -7.88 -6.91 -0.44
CA ALA A 39 -7.38 -5.59 -0.81
C ALA A 39 -6.03 -5.29 -0.15
N PHE A 40 -5.93 -5.53 1.16
CA PHE A 40 -4.71 -5.38 1.94
C PHE A 40 -3.58 -6.26 1.41
N GLN A 41 -3.83 -7.58 1.24
CA GLN A 41 -2.82 -8.51 0.71
C GLN A 41 -2.30 -8.05 -0.66
N THR A 42 -3.21 -7.70 -1.57
CA THR A 42 -2.88 -7.19 -2.91
C THR A 42 -2.01 -5.93 -2.83
N ALA A 43 -2.38 -4.97 -1.96
CA ALA A 43 -1.62 -3.73 -1.79
C ALA A 43 -0.21 -4.00 -1.25
N THR A 44 -0.08 -4.79 -0.19
CA THR A 44 1.23 -5.09 0.42
C THR A 44 2.14 -5.88 -0.51
N GLU A 45 1.60 -6.85 -1.25
CA GLU A 45 2.36 -7.63 -2.22
C GLU A 45 2.84 -6.75 -3.37
N TYR A 46 1.98 -5.85 -3.87
CA TYR A 46 2.36 -4.91 -4.91
C TYR A 46 3.49 -3.98 -4.44
N VAL A 47 3.36 -3.36 -3.26
CA VAL A 47 4.38 -2.46 -2.71
C VAL A 47 5.72 -3.17 -2.52
N ASN A 48 5.71 -4.39 -1.98
CA ASN A 48 6.90 -5.23 -1.85
C ASN A 48 7.56 -5.51 -3.20
N ASN A 49 6.76 -5.89 -4.21
CA ASN A 49 7.25 -6.14 -5.56
C ASN A 49 7.80 -4.89 -6.26
N GLN A 50 7.46 -3.67 -5.79
CA GLN A 50 8.07 -2.42 -6.25
C GLN A 50 9.41 -2.09 -5.56
N GLY A 51 9.91 -2.98 -4.69
CA GLY A 51 11.16 -2.77 -3.96
C GLY A 51 10.99 -1.97 -2.66
N TRP A 52 9.82 -2.02 -2.05
CA TRP A 52 9.49 -1.30 -0.81
C TRP A 52 8.93 -2.23 0.25
N GLU A 53 9.51 -2.20 1.45
CA GLU A 53 9.05 -2.96 2.61
C GLU A 53 7.99 -2.15 3.35
N VAL A 54 6.79 -2.71 3.50
CA VAL A 54 5.72 -2.10 4.29
C VAL A 54 6.04 -2.24 5.77
N ILE A 55 6.15 -1.12 6.48
CA ILE A 55 6.50 -1.09 7.92
C ILE A 55 5.30 -0.82 8.81
N SER A 56 4.28 -0.11 8.31
CA SER A 56 3.07 0.18 9.07
C SER A 56 1.85 0.34 8.15
N VAL A 57 0.66 0.14 8.74
CA VAL A 57 -0.63 0.43 8.11
C VAL A 57 -1.20 1.65 8.80
N GLU A 58 -1.34 2.74 8.04
CA GLU A 58 -1.88 3.99 8.54
C GLU A 58 -3.41 3.92 8.66
N ASP A 59 -4.06 3.43 7.61
CA ASP A 59 -5.53 3.33 7.56
C ASP A 59 -5.97 2.39 6.44
N GLN A 60 -7.17 1.83 6.56
CA GLN A 60 -7.77 1.05 5.49
C GLN A 60 -9.30 1.07 5.57
N PHE A 61 -9.97 1.42 4.47
CA PHE A 61 -11.43 1.47 4.43
C PHE A 61 -12.01 1.24 3.03
N GLU A 62 -13.27 0.81 2.99
CA GLU A 62 -14.04 0.75 1.75
C GLU A 62 -14.39 2.17 1.30
N VAL A 63 -14.10 2.48 0.04
CA VAL A 63 -14.40 3.77 -0.56
C VAL A 63 -15.83 3.73 -1.10
N GLN A 64 -16.67 4.61 -0.59
CA GLN A 64 -18.00 4.87 -1.13
C GLN A 64 -17.95 6.12 -2.00
N ARG A 65 -18.60 6.09 -3.16
CA ARG A 65 -18.81 7.29 -3.97
C ARG A 65 -19.88 8.12 -3.27
N GLU A 66 -19.61 9.40 -3.03
CA GLU A 66 -20.67 10.34 -2.61
C GLU A 66 -21.78 10.34 -3.67
N ILE A 67 -23.02 10.17 -3.21
CA ILE A 67 -24.23 10.15 -4.04
C ILE A 67 -24.70 11.57 -4.28
#